data_AF-T0ZDP6-F1
#
_entry.id   AF-T0ZDP6-F1
#
_cell.length_a   1.000
_cell.length_b   1.000
_cell.length_c   1.000
_cell.angle_alpha   90.00
_cell.angle_beta   90.00
_cell.angle_gamma   90.00
#
_symmetry.space_group_name_H-M   'P 1'
#
loop_
_entity.id
_entity.type
_entity.pdbx_description
1 polymer ?
#
loop_
_entity_poly.entity_id
_entity_poly.type
_entity_poly.pdbx_seq_one_letter_code
_entity_poly.pdbx_strand_id
1 'polypeptide(L)' 'MSKIIGIDLGTSNSAAAVLEGGRAAIIPSAEGTTVG' A
#
# COMPACT_ATOMS: atom_id res chain seq x y z
N MET A 1 -11.12 1.76 15.99
CA MET A 1 -11.50 1.50 14.59
C MET A 1 -10.22 1.17 13.83
N SER A 2 -9.97 -0.10 13.50
CA SER A 2 -8.79 -0.44 12.71
C SER A 2 -8.98 0.05 11.27
N LYS A 3 -7.97 0.75 10.72
CA LYS A 3 -7.91 1.05 9.29
C LYS A 3 -7.63 -0.26 8.56
N ILE A 4 -8.39 -0.55 7.50
CA ILE A 4 -8.16 -1.71 6.65
C ILE A 4 -7.18 -1.31 5.54
N ILE A 5 -6.23 -2.18 5.22
CA ILE A 5 -5.32 -2.02 4.09
C ILE A 5 -5.48 -3.19 3.12
N GLY A 6 -5.34 -2.90 1.83
CA GLY A 6 -5.12 -3.93 0.81
C GLY A 6 -3.62 -4.21 0.70
N ILE A 7 -3.26 -5.48 0.59
CA ILE A 7 -1.88 -5.92 0.39
C ILE A 7 -1.83 -6.77 -0.88
N ASP A 8 -0.92 -6.42 -1.78
CA ASP A 8 -0.55 -7.20 -2.95
C ASP A 8 0.84 -7.82 -2.71
N LEU A 9 0.87 -9.15 -2.64
CA LEU A 9 2.07 -9.92 -2.33
C LEU A 9 2.65 -10.52 -3.60
N GLY A 10 3.84 -10.07 -3.98
CA GLY A 10 4.67 -10.68 -5.00
C GLY A 10 5.95 -11.28 -4.41
N THR A 11 6.62 -12.12 -5.18
CA THR A 11 7.87 -12.76 -4.76
C THR A 11 9.04 -11.77 -4.72
N SER A 12 9.05 -10.79 -5.65
CA SER A 12 10.11 -9.77 -5.73
C SER A 12 9.71 -8.44 -5.09
N ASN A 13 8.44 -8.05 -5.26
CA ASN A 13 7.92 -6.78 -4.79
C ASN A 13 6.59 -7.00 -4.07
N SER A 14 6.31 -6.17 -3.07
CA SER A 14 4.99 -6.09 -2.44
C SER A 14 4.52 -4.65 -2.42
N ALA A 15 3.21 -4.44 -2.43
CA ALA A 15 2.59 -3.13 -2.34
C ALA A 15 1.45 -3.15 -1.33
N ALA A 16 1.18 -2.00 -0.70
CA ALA A 16 0.05 -1.82 0.19
C ALA A 16 -0.65 -0.50 -0.08
N ALA A 17 -1.97 -0.48 0.10
CA ALA A 17 -2.78 0.72 -0.08
C ALA A 17 -3.85 0.82 1.01
N VAL A 18 -4.19 2.04 1.38
CA VAL A 18 -5.32 2.37 2.26
C VAL A 18 -6.43 3.02 1.44
N LEU A 19 -7.68 2.81 1.82
CA LEU A 19 -8.80 3.58 1.28
C LEU A 19 -8.96 4.89 2.06
N GLU A 20 -8.68 6.01 1.40
CA GLU A 20 -8.84 7.36 1.92
C GLU A 20 -9.79 8.16 1.02
N GLY A 21 -10.88 8.68 1.59
CA GLY A 21 -11.85 9.47 0.84
C GLY A 21 -12.50 8.73 -0.34
N GLY A 22 -12.64 7.40 -0.23
CA GLY A 22 -13.17 6.55 -1.30
C GLY A 22 -12.20 6.26 -2.45
N ARG A 23 -10.92 6.65 -2.31
CA ARG A 23 -9.86 6.37 -3.29
C ARG A 23 -8.74 5.56 -2.63
N ALA A 24 -8.07 4.73 -3.42
CA ALA A 24 -6.88 4.04 -2.97
C ALA A 24 -5.68 5.00 -2.93
N ALA A 25 -4.93 5.00 -1.84
CA ALA A 25 -3.67 5.71 -1.69
C ALA A 25 -2.57 4.71 -1.34
N ILE A 26 -1.46 4.74 -2.09
CA ILE A 26 -0.30 3.87 -1.86
C ILE A 26 0.35 4.26 -0.53
N ILE A 27 0.67 3.25 0.27
CA ILE A 27 1.48 3.40 1.47
C ILE A 27 2.95 3.36 1.03
N PRO A 28 3.72 4.46 1.19
CA PRO A 28 5.13 4.47 0.81
C PRO A 28 5.92 3.45 1.63
N SER A 29 6.82 2.72 0.95
CA SER A 29 7.74 1.82 1.64
C SER A 29 8.75 2.61 2.48
N ALA A 30 9.02 2.14 3.69
CA ALA A 30 10.10 2.68 4.53
C ALA A 30 11.49 2.45 3.92
N GLU A 31 11.63 1.47 3.02
CA GLU A 31 12.85 1.19 2.25
C GLU A 31 13.08 2.17 1.09
N GLY A 32 12.18 3.14 0.91
CA GLY A 32 12.33 4.28 0.00
C GLY A 32 12.03 3.99 -1.47
N THR A 33 12.00 2.73 -1.89
CA THR A 33 11.58 2.37 -3.25
C THR A 33 10.06 2.22 -3.29
N THR A 34 9.37 3.23 -3.83
CA THR A 34 7.97 3.11 -4.24
C THR A 34 7.92 3.30 -5.75
N VAL A 35 7.47 2.27 -6.48
CA VAL A 35 7.31 2.32 -7.94
C VAL A 35 5.81 2.45 -8.22
N GLY A 36 5.36 3.65 -8.58
CA GLY A 36 3.94 3.95 -8.78
C GLY A 36 3.71 5.40 -9.14
#